data_AF-A0A419I0I7-F1
#
_entry.id   AF-A0A419I0I7-F1
#
_cell.length_a   1.000
_cell.length_b   1.000
_cell.length_c   1.000
_cell.angle_alpha   90.00
_cell.angle_beta   90.00
_cell.angle_gamma   90.00
#
_symmetry.space_group_name_H-M   'P 1'
#
loop_
_entity.id
_entity.type
_entity.pdbx_description
1 polymer ?
#
loop_
_entity_poly.entity_id
_entity_poly.type
_entity_poly.pdbx_seq_one_letter_code
_entity_poly.pdbx_strand_id
1 'polypeptide(L)' 'MIVRKAEPKTLREAHEVVMDRRPPDDAKPSVWLAFRLGNARLYKAVADVDRGHHHEALYWVGYEERRAGEVSADLQV' A
#
# COMPACT_ATOMS: atom_id res chain seq x y z
N MET A 1 20.83 -0.05 -13.60
CA MET A 1 19.87 1.04 -13.87
C MET A 1 18.62 0.77 -13.03
N ILE A 2 18.30 1.63 -12.07
CA ILE A 2 17.01 1.55 -11.37
C ILE A 2 16.00 2.23 -12.30
N VAL A 3 15.22 1.44 -13.04
CA VAL A 3 14.07 1.98 -13.76
C VAL A 3 13.11 2.47 -12.69
N ARG A 4 12.90 3.78 -12.58
CA ARG A 4 11.74 4.32 -11.86
C ARG A 4 10.51 3.73 -12.55
N LYS A 5 9.88 2.72 -11.97
CA LYS A 5 8.56 2.24 -12.42
C LYS A 5 7.66 3.48 -12.48
N ALA A 6 7.02 3.71 -13.63
CA ALA A 6 6.03 4.75 -13.76
C ALA A 6 4.95 4.57 -12.68
N GLU A 7 4.30 5.66 -12.26
CA GLU A 7 3.19 5.56 -11.31
C GLU A 7 2.14 4.57 -11.84
N PRO A 8 1.72 3.57 -11.04
CA PRO A 8 0.78 2.56 -11.51
C PRO A 8 -0.55 3.23 -11.85
N LYS A 9 -1.16 2.81 -12.95
CA LYS A 9 -2.42 3.36 -13.44
C LYS A 9 -3.57 2.37 -13.35
N THR A 10 -3.28 1.13 -12.97
CA THR A 10 -4.25 0.05 -12.80
C THR A 10 -4.10 -0.61 -11.45
N LEU A 11 -5.18 -1.20 -10.95
CA LEU A 11 -5.15 -1.95 -9.69
C LEU A 11 -4.11 -3.09 -9.73
N ARG A 12 -3.99 -3.77 -10.87
CA ARG A 12 -2.99 -4.82 -11.08
C ARG A 12 -1.56 -4.31 -10.89
N GLU A 13 -1.20 -3.20 -11.53
CA GLU A 13 0.15 -2.62 -11.39
C GLU A 13 0.42 -2.15 -9.96
N ALA A 14 -0.62 -1.65 -9.25
CA ALA A 14 -0.49 -1.33 -7.84
C ALA A 14 -0.16 -2.57 -7.00
N HIS A 15 -0.82 -3.70 -7.24
CA HIS A 15 -0.50 -4.97 -6.58
C HIS A 15 0.94 -5.41 -6.85
N GLU A 16 1.42 -5.32 -8.09
CA GLU A 16 2.81 -5.63 -8.43
C GLU A 16 3.78 -4.75 -7.64
N VAL A 17 3.56 -3.44 -7.59
CA VAL A 17 4.39 -2.51 -6.81
C VAL A 17 4.37 -2.85 -5.31
N VAL A 18 3.21 -3.23 -4.77
CA VAL A 18 3.07 -3.61 -3.36
C VAL A 18 3.83 -4.89 -3.05
N MET A 19 3.79 -5.89 -3.93
CA MET A 19 4.53 -7.14 -3.77
C MET A 19 6.05 -6.92 -3.87
N ASP A 20 6.48 -6.12 -4.84
CA ASP A 20 7.90 -5.78 -5.04
C ASP A 20 8.52 -5.08 -3.82
N ARG A 21 7.73 -4.30 -3.07
CA ARG A 21 8.20 -3.49 -1.94
C ARG A 21 7.86 -4.06 -0.56
N ARG A 22 7.28 -5.26 -0.49
CA ARG A 22 6.84 -5.86 0.78
C ARG A 22 8.05 -6.05 1.72
N PRO A 23 7.99 -5.54 2.96
CA PRO A 23 9.03 -5.80 3.95
C PRO A 23 9.16 -7.30 4.27
N PRO A 24 10.34 -7.76 4.70
CA PRO A 24 10.47 -9.11 5.25
C PRO A 24 9.66 -9.25 6.55
N ASP A 25 9.31 -10.48 6.92
CA ASP A 25 8.41 -10.74 8.04
C ASP A 25 9.00 -10.31 9.40
N ASP A 26 10.32 -10.29 9.53
CA ASP A 26 11.07 -9.84 10.70
C ASP A 26 11.41 -8.33 10.69
N ALA A 27 10.92 -7.58 9.70
CA ALA A 27 11.14 -6.14 9.64
C ALA A 27 10.56 -5.44 10.88
N LYS A 28 11.24 -4.38 11.30
CA LYS A 28 10.78 -3.54 12.43
C LYS A 28 9.33 -3.07 12.19
N PRO A 29 8.50 -2.99 13.23
CA PRO A 29 7.10 -2.56 13.05
C PRO A 29 6.97 -1.18 12.41
N SER A 30 7.91 -0.26 12.64
CA SER A 30 7.93 1.06 11.98
C SER A 30 8.11 0.99 10.45
N VAL A 31 8.83 -0.02 9.94
CA VAL A 31 8.98 -0.26 8.50
C VAL A 31 7.67 -0.79 7.92
N TRP A 32 7.02 -1.71 8.63
CA TRP A 32 5.69 -2.18 8.28
C TRP A 32 4.67 -1.04 8.27
N LEU A 33 4.68 -0.16 9.28
CA LEU A 33 3.79 1.00 9.35
C LEU A 33 3.98 1.93 8.13
N ALA A 34 5.23 2.27 7.81
CA ALA A 34 5.54 3.10 6.64
C ALA A 34 5.08 2.45 5.32
N PHE A 35 5.27 1.13 5.17
CA PHE A 35 4.80 0.36 4.02
C PHE A 35 3.28 0.42 3.88
N ARG A 36 2.52 0.13 4.96
CA ARG A 36 1.05 0.14 4.96
C ARG A 36 0.48 1.51 4.58
N LEU A 37 0.98 2.58 5.20
CA LEU A 37 0.57 3.94 4.87
C LEU A 37 0.94 4.33 3.43
N GLY A 38 2.08 3.84 2.93
CA GLY A 38 2.48 3.98 1.54
C GLY A 38 1.56 3.23 0.56
N ASN A 39 1.03 2.07 0.94
CA ASN A 39 0.04 1.31 0.17
C ASN A 39 -1.30 2.03 0.12
N ALA A 40 -1.79 2.53 1.25
CA ALA A 40 -3.03 3.31 1.29
C ALA A 40 -2.99 4.50 0.32
N ARG A 41 -1.89 5.27 0.32
CA ARG A 41 -1.72 6.38 -0.64
C ARG A 41 -1.69 5.91 -2.10
N LEU A 42 -1.01 4.79 -2.36
CA LEU A 42 -0.90 4.22 -3.71
C LEU A 42 -2.27 3.80 -4.26
N TYR A 43 -3.01 2.98 -3.51
CA TYR A 43 -4.33 2.53 -3.94
C TYR A 43 -5.32 3.69 -4.07
N LYS A 44 -5.20 4.72 -3.23
CA LYS A 44 -6.03 5.93 -3.35
C LYS A 44 -5.78 6.64 -4.68
N ALA A 45 -4.50 6.84 -5.05
CA ALA A 45 -4.14 7.44 -6.34
C ALA A 45 -4.64 6.60 -7.53
N VAL A 46 -4.55 5.26 -7.43
CA VAL A 46 -5.06 4.37 -8.48
C VAL A 46 -6.58 4.37 -8.55
N ALA A 47 -7.30 4.49 -7.44
CA ALA A 47 -8.76 4.56 -7.44
C ALA A 47 -9.29 5.74 -8.27
N ASP A 48 -8.55 6.86 -8.30
CA ASP A 48 -8.93 8.04 -9.08
C ASP A 48 -8.69 7.85 -10.60
N VAL A 49 -7.74 6.99 -10.98
CA VAL A 49 -7.32 6.76 -12.37
C VAL A 49 -8.02 5.54 -12.98
N ASP A 50 -7.99 4.41 -12.29
CA ASP A 50 -8.60 3.14 -12.71
C ASP A 50 -10.07 3.09 -12.26
N ARG A 51 -10.92 3.87 -12.95
CA ARG A 51 -12.34 3.97 -12.58
C ARG A 51 -13.11 2.65 -12.70
N GLY A 52 -12.59 1.67 -13.45
CA GLY A 52 -13.16 0.32 -13.53
C GLY A 52 -12.99 -0.48 -12.24
N HIS A 53 -11.93 -0.20 -11.49
CA HIS A 53 -11.62 -0.84 -10.20
C HIS A 53 -11.72 0.13 -9.01
N HIS A 54 -12.34 1.29 -9.20
CA HIS A 54 -12.38 2.37 -8.19
C HIS A 54 -12.75 1.87 -6.79
N HIS A 55 -13.87 1.15 -6.67
CA HIS A 55 -14.35 0.65 -5.38
C HIS A 55 -13.44 -0.42 -4.79
N GLU A 56 -12.84 -1.27 -5.62
CA GLU A 56 -11.89 -2.29 -5.17
C GLU A 56 -10.59 -1.65 -4.69
N ALA A 57 -10.08 -0.65 -5.41
CA ALA A 57 -8.92 0.12 -4.98
C ALA A 57 -9.20 0.84 -3.64
N LEU A 58 -10.38 1.44 -3.46
CA LEU A 58 -10.76 2.05 -2.18
C LEU A 58 -10.92 1.02 -1.04
N TYR A 59 -11.38 -0.20 -1.34
CA TYR A 59 -11.37 -1.28 -0.36
C TYR A 59 -9.94 -1.53 0.17
N TRP A 60 -8.96 -1.58 -0.72
CA TRP A 60 -7.55 -1.74 -0.35
C TRP A 60 -6.99 -0.57 0.43
N VAL A 61 -7.41 0.68 0.15
CA VAL A 61 -7.06 1.84 0.98
C VAL A 61 -7.47 1.59 2.43
N GLY A 62 -8.75 1.27 2.66
CA GLY A 62 -9.25 1.04 4.01
C GLY A 62 -8.61 -0.18 4.68
N TYR A 63 -8.30 -1.24 3.92
CA TYR A 63 -7.57 -2.40 4.44
C TYR A 63 -6.18 -2.01 4.95
N GLU A 64 -5.41 -1.28 4.17
CA GLU A 64 -4.05 -0.88 4.53
C GLU A 64 -4.02 0.12 5.69
N GLU A 65 -5.00 1.03 5.76
CA GLU A 65 -5.16 1.94 6.91
C GLU A 65 -5.48 1.20 8.21
N ARG A 66 -6.38 0.19 8.17
CA ARG A 66 -6.66 -0.64 9.36
C ARG A 66 -5.42 -1.39 9.82
N ARG A 67 -4.68 -2.01 8.90
CA ARG A 67 -3.42 -2.69 9.20
C ARG A 67 -2.36 -1.74 9.75
N ALA A 68 -2.27 -0.52 9.22
CA ALA A 68 -1.39 0.51 9.78
C ALA A 68 -1.78 0.87 11.22
N GLY A 69 -3.08 0.99 11.50
CA GLY A 69 -3.61 1.24 12.84
C GLY A 69 -3.23 0.14 13.83
N GLU A 70 -3.37 -1.14 13.44
CA GLU A 70 -2.94 -2.30 14.24
C GLU A 70 -1.44 -2.21 14.59
N VAL A 71 -0.57 -2.03 13.58
CA VAL A 71 0.89 -1.91 13.80
C VAL A 71 1.25 -0.70 14.66
N SER A 72 0.53 0.42 14.51
CA SER A 72 0.79 1.61 15.31
C SER A 72 0.36 1.43 16.77
N ALA A 73 -0.67 0.65 17.05
CA ALA A 73 -1.09 0.34 18.42
C ALA A 73 -0.03 -0.52 19.13
N ASP A 74 0.51 -1.51 18.43
CA ASP A 74 1.58 -2.39 18.94
C ASP A 74 2.90 -1.64 19.21
N LEU A 75 3.12 -0.48 18.59
CA LEU A 75 4.30 0.36 18.82
C LEU A 75 4.19 1.29 20.04
N GLN A 76 2.99 1.49 20.58
CA GLN A 76 2.74 2.41 21.70
C GLN A 76 2.72 1.70 23.07
N VAL A 77 2.88 0.37 23.08
CA VAL A 77 2.88 -0.49 24.28
C VAL A 77 4.27 -0.86 24.76
#